data_AF-A0A967WM68-F1
#
_entry.id   AF-A0A967WM68-F1
#
_cell.length_a   1.000
_cell.length_b   1.000
_cell.length_c   1.000
_cell.angle_alpha   90.00
_cell.angle_beta   90.00
_cell.angle_gamma   90.00
#
_symmetry.space_group_name_H-M   'P 1'
#
loop_
_entity.id
_entity.type
_entity.pdbx_description
1 polymer ?
#
loop_
_entity_poly.entity_id
_entity_poly.type
_entity_poly.pdbx_seq_one_letter_code
_entity_poly.pdbx_strand_id
1 'polypeptide(L)'
;EQERAGVAVPITLRGQTLGVIGIETETGDRQWTEDEIALLATVSEQLGQALESARLFADTERTAERERLIGDITAKIRASTDVQDILETTAEELGRALGTSRALVRLAPVHPGPGSQDQAALQDGPSADSQQPADEEPGHGEG
;
A
#
# COMPACT_ATOMS: atom_id res chain seq x y z
N GLU A 1 46.10 7.63 -37.16
CA GLU A 1 44.82 7.45 -36.45
C GLU A 1 44.21 6.16 -36.98
N GLN A 2 43.81 5.22 -36.13
CA GLN A 2 43.21 3.96 -36.60
C GLN A 2 41.70 4.19 -36.72
N GLU A 3 41.18 4.24 -37.95
CA GLU A 3 39.74 4.23 -38.23
C GLU A 3 39.19 2.91 -37.68
N ARG A 4 38.32 2.96 -36.67
CA ARG A 4 37.56 1.79 -36.21
C ARG A 4 36.27 1.74 -37.01
N ALA A 5 36.08 0.70 -37.80
CA ALA A 5 34.79 0.43 -38.42
C ALA A 5 33.85 -0.16 -37.35
N GLY A 6 32.68 0.45 -37.16
CA GLY A 6 31.71 -0.02 -36.18
C GLY A 6 30.28 0.25 -36.63
N VAL A 7 29.35 -0.58 -36.16
CA VAL A 7 27.91 -0.41 -36.39
C VAL A 7 27.20 -0.24 -35.05
N ALA A 8 26.22 0.65 -35.02
CA ALA A 8 25.37 0.89 -33.86
C ALA A 8 23.91 0.69 -34.27
N VAL A 9 23.22 -0.22 -33.58
CA VAL A 9 21.81 -0.52 -33.83
C VAL A 9 21.00 -0.23 -32.56
N PRO A 10 19.99 0.65 -32.61
CA PRO A 10 19.21 1.00 -31.43
C PRO A 10 18.30 -0.16 -31.00
N ILE A 11 18.24 -0.42 -29.70
CA ILE A 11 17.27 -1.32 -29.07
C ILE A 11 16.02 -0.50 -28.85
N THR A 12 14.99 -0.76 -29.66
CA THR A 12 13.73 -0.01 -29.61
C THR A 12 12.58 -0.90 -29.20
N LEU A 13 11.66 -0.32 -28.44
CA LEU A 13 10.42 -0.97 -28.02
C LEU A 13 9.30 0.07 -28.09
N ARG A 14 8.24 -0.23 -28.87
CA ARG A 14 7.06 0.64 -29.03
C ARG A 14 7.42 2.11 -29.35
N GLY A 15 8.46 2.32 -30.15
CA GLY A 15 8.94 3.64 -30.55
C GLY A 15 9.85 4.36 -29.54
N GLN A 16 10.17 3.74 -28.40
CA GLN A 16 11.16 4.27 -27.45
C GLN A 16 12.48 3.52 -27.58
N THR A 17 13.60 4.24 -27.57
CA THR A 17 14.93 3.64 -27.57
C THR A 17 15.32 3.31 -26.13
N LEU A 18 15.49 2.02 -25.83
CA LEU A 18 15.92 1.50 -24.54
C LEU A 18 17.45 1.46 -24.40
N GLY A 19 18.17 1.38 -25.52
CA GLY A 19 19.62 1.27 -25.55
C GLY A 19 20.18 1.12 -26.95
N VAL A 20 21.43 0.68 -27.05
CA VAL A 20 22.13 0.50 -28.33
C VAL A 20 23.01 -0.76 -28.29
N ILE A 21 23.00 -1.52 -29.38
CA ILE A 21 23.96 -2.58 -29.67
C ILE A 21 25.07 -1.95 -30.50
N GLY A 22 26.26 -1.83 -29.93
CA GLY A 22 27.46 -1.40 -30.63
C GLY A 22 28.34 -2.60 -30.97
N ILE A 23 28.76 -2.72 -32.22
CA ILE A 23 29.78 -3.68 -32.63
C ILE A 23 30.93 -2.93 -33.26
N GLU A 24 32.11 -3.12 -32.71
CA GLU A 24 33.36 -2.53 -33.18
C GLU A 24 34.25 -3.64 -33.75
N THR A 25 35.04 -3.31 -34.77
CA THR A 25 36.09 -4.20 -35.28
C THR A 25 37.46 -3.54 -35.17
N GLU A 26 38.48 -4.35 -34.91
CA GLU A 26 39.88 -3.91 -34.79
C GLU A 26 40.49 -3.57 -36.16
N THR A 27 39.92 -4.10 -37.25
CA THR A 27 40.35 -3.83 -38.62
C THR A 27 39.49 -2.72 -39.23
N GLY A 28 40.11 -1.57 -39.51
CA GLY A 28 39.43 -0.37 -40.03
C GLY A 28 38.73 -0.50 -41.39
N ASP A 29 38.98 -1.60 -42.11
CA ASP A 29 38.46 -1.80 -43.47
C ASP A 29 37.19 -2.67 -43.53
N ARG A 30 36.60 -3.06 -42.39
CA ARG A 30 35.35 -3.86 -42.44
C ARG A 30 34.18 -3.03 -42.93
N GLN A 31 33.55 -3.48 -44.00
CA GLN A 31 32.27 -2.97 -44.47
C GLN A 31 31.15 -3.87 -43.96
N TRP A 32 30.13 -3.25 -43.35
CA TRP A 32 28.93 -3.96 -42.90
C TRP A 32 28.00 -4.16 -44.09
N THR A 33 27.55 -5.39 -44.31
CA THR A 33 26.57 -5.68 -45.36
C THR A 33 25.16 -5.32 -44.88
N GLU A 34 24.25 -5.11 -45.82
CA GLU A 34 22.83 -4.85 -45.51
C GLU A 34 22.20 -6.04 -44.76
N ASP A 35 22.58 -7.27 -45.10
CA ASP A 35 22.13 -8.48 -44.40
C ASP A 35 22.62 -8.53 -42.94
N GLU A 36 23.87 -8.11 -42.68
CA GLU A 36 24.41 -8.03 -41.31
C GLU A 36 23.65 -6.97 -40.49
N ILE A 37 23.38 -5.81 -41.08
CA ILE A 37 22.61 -4.74 -40.42
C ILE A 37 21.17 -5.21 -40.16
N ALA A 38 20.53 -5.88 -41.11
CA ALA A 38 19.18 -6.42 -40.97
C ALA A 38 19.10 -7.51 -39.88
N LEU A 39 20.12 -8.37 -39.78
CA LEU A 39 20.24 -9.33 -38.69
C LEU A 39 20.35 -8.62 -37.34
N LEU A 40 21.21 -7.61 -37.23
CA LEU A 40 21.37 -6.84 -35.99
C LEU A 40 20.10 -6.09 -35.61
N ALA A 41 19.37 -5.54 -36.57
CA ALA A 41 18.07 -4.92 -36.34
C ALA A 41 17.05 -5.93 -35.77
N THR A 42 17.01 -7.13 -36.34
CA THR A 42 16.14 -8.22 -35.88
C THR A 42 16.48 -8.65 -34.45
N VAL A 43 17.77 -8.82 -34.15
CA VAL A 43 18.24 -9.15 -32.80
C VAL A 43 17.91 -8.03 -31.82
N SER A 44 18.09 -6.77 -32.24
CA SER A 44 17.78 -5.60 -31.43
C SER A 44 16.30 -5.51 -31.06
N GLU A 45 15.41 -5.83 -32.01
CA GLU A 45 13.96 -5.89 -31.77
C GLU A 45 13.59 -6.99 -30.77
N GLN A 46 14.14 -8.20 -30.95
CA GLN A 46 13.92 -9.31 -30.02
C GLN A 46 14.45 -9.00 -28.61
N LEU A 47 15.61 -8.35 -28.53
CA LEU A 47 16.18 -7.91 -27.25
C LEU A 47 15.28 -6.89 -26.56
N GLY A 48 14.71 -5.93 -27.31
CA GLY A 48 13.74 -4.98 -26.76
C GLY A 48 12.52 -5.67 -26.13
N GLN A 49 11.97 -6.68 -26.81
CA GLN A 49 10.83 -7.47 -26.31
C GLN A 49 11.21 -8.30 -25.06
N ALA A 50 12.40 -8.91 -25.07
CA ALA A 50 12.89 -9.69 -23.94
C ALA A 50 13.12 -8.82 -22.69
N LEU A 51 13.70 -7.62 -22.87
CA LEU A 51 13.91 -6.66 -21.78
C LEU A 51 12.60 -6.19 -21.16
N GLU A 52 11.57 -5.92 -21.97
CA GLU A 52 10.24 -5.60 -21.45
C GLU A 52 9.65 -6.75 -20.63
N SER A 53 9.74 -7.96 -21.15
CA SER A 53 9.22 -9.15 -20.48
C SER A 53 9.93 -9.38 -19.14
N ALA A 54 11.26 -9.23 -19.11
CA ALA A 54 12.05 -9.32 -17.90
C ALA A 54 11.68 -8.23 -16.88
N ARG A 55 11.44 -7.00 -17.34
CA ARG A 55 10.98 -5.90 -16.49
C ARG A 55 9.60 -6.18 -15.89
N LEU A 56 8.63 -6.55 -16.72
CA LEU A 56 7.26 -6.86 -16.26
C LEU A 56 7.25 -8.04 -15.28
N PHE A 57 8.10 -9.05 -15.53
CA PHE A 57 8.29 -10.16 -14.61
C PHE A 57 8.86 -9.70 -13.28
N ALA A 58 9.93 -8.90 -13.28
CA ALA A 58 10.53 -8.35 -12.06
C ALA A 58 9.54 -7.48 -11.26
N ASP A 59 8.72 -6.66 -11.92
CA ASP A 59 7.68 -5.86 -11.27
C ASP A 59 6.59 -6.75 -10.64
N THR A 60 6.23 -7.84 -11.32
CA THR A 60 5.28 -8.84 -10.80
C THR A 60 5.85 -9.56 -9.58
N GLU A 61 7.10 -10.05 -9.63
CA GLU A 61 7.76 -10.68 -8.50
C GLU A 61 7.85 -9.76 -7.30
N ARG A 62 8.24 -8.49 -7.51
CA ARG A 62 8.33 -7.49 -6.44
C ARG A 62 6.97 -7.23 -5.78
N THR A 63 5.90 -7.23 -6.57
CA THR A 63 4.54 -7.07 -6.06
C THR A 63 4.13 -8.30 -5.24
N ALA A 64 4.38 -9.50 -5.74
CA ALA A 64 4.06 -10.74 -5.05
C ALA A 64 4.84 -10.88 -3.72
N GLU A 65 6.12 -10.51 -3.70
CA GLU A 65 6.93 -10.50 -2.48
C GLU A 65 6.36 -9.52 -1.44
N ARG A 66 5.95 -8.33 -1.87
CA ARG A 66 5.30 -7.35 -0.99
C ARG A 66 4.00 -7.89 -0.40
N GLU A 67 3.14 -8.48 -1.22
CA GLU A 67 1.87 -9.06 -0.76
C GLU A 67 2.10 -10.21 0.22
N ARG A 68 3.09 -11.05 -0.05
CA ARG A 68 3.50 -12.13 0.86
C ARG A 68 3.93 -11.58 2.21
N LEU A 69 4.81 -10.57 2.24
CA LEU A 69 5.23 -9.92 3.48
C LEU A 69 4.04 -9.34 4.24
N ILE A 70 3.13 -8.64 3.57
CA ILE A 70 1.92 -8.10 4.21
C ILE A 70 1.05 -9.22 4.81
N GLY A 71 0.89 -10.32 4.06
CA GLY A 71 0.16 -11.50 4.51
C GLY A 71 0.77 -12.13 5.76
N ASP A 72 2.08 -12.34 5.76
CA ASP A 72 2.84 -12.93 6.87
C ASP A 72 2.73 -12.07 8.14
N ILE A 73 2.88 -10.75 8.01
CA ILE A 73 2.71 -9.80 9.13
C ILE A 73 1.28 -9.85 9.66
N THR A 74 0.28 -9.81 8.78
CA THR A 74 -1.13 -9.85 9.16
C THR A 74 -1.50 -11.15 9.87
N ALA A 75 -0.97 -12.28 9.41
CA ALA A 75 -1.20 -13.58 10.03
C ALA A 75 -0.63 -13.65 11.45
N LYS A 76 0.59 -13.13 11.67
CA LYS A 76 1.20 -13.04 13.00
C LYS A 76 0.41 -12.14 13.94
N ILE A 77 -0.05 -10.98 13.45
CA ILE A 77 -0.92 -10.07 14.21
C ILE A 77 -2.21 -10.77 14.64
N ARG A 78 -2.87 -11.50 13.74
CA ARG A 78 -4.13 -12.22 14.03
C ARG A 78 -3.96 -13.39 14.99
N ALA A 79 -2.74 -13.94 15.11
CA ALA A 79 -2.47 -15.08 15.98
C ALA A 79 -2.39 -14.69 17.47
N SER A 80 -2.21 -13.40 17.78
CA SER A 80 -2.23 -12.91 19.16
C SER A 80 -3.61 -12.39 19.56
N THR A 81 -4.03 -12.69 20.80
CA THR A 81 -5.26 -12.17 21.40
C THR A 81 -5.01 -11.04 22.41
N ASP A 82 -3.74 -10.71 22.67
CA ASP A 82 -3.34 -9.63 23.57
C ASP A 82 -2.94 -8.39 22.77
N VAL A 83 -3.50 -7.24 23.14
CA VAL A 83 -3.27 -5.96 22.44
C VAL A 83 -1.80 -5.52 22.53
N GLN A 84 -1.11 -5.75 23.66
CA GLN A 84 0.31 -5.44 23.79
C GLN A 84 1.14 -6.30 22.83
N ASP A 85 0.91 -7.61 22.83
CA ASP A 85 1.63 -8.56 21.97
C ASP A 85 1.41 -8.26 20.48
N ILE A 86 0.19 -7.84 20.10
CA ILE A 86 -0.12 -7.39 18.73
C ILE A 86 0.74 -6.17 18.36
N LEU A 87 0.81 -5.16 19.24
CA LEU A 87 1.54 -3.92 18.96
C LEU A 87 3.05 -4.15 18.86
N GLU A 88 3.60 -4.96 19.75
CA GLU A 88 5.02 -5.33 19.75
C GLU A 88 5.38 -6.12 18.49
N THR A 89 4.61 -7.18 18.18
CA THR A 89 4.79 -7.98 16.96
C THR A 89 4.69 -7.12 15.70
N THR A 90 3.75 -6.18 15.66
CA THR A 90 3.59 -5.26 14.53
C THR A 90 4.82 -4.37 14.36
N ALA A 91 5.32 -3.79 15.47
CA ALA A 91 6.48 -2.90 15.44
C ALA A 91 7.74 -3.66 14.97
N GLU A 92 7.99 -4.85 15.50
CA GLU A 92 9.14 -5.67 15.12
C GLU A 92 9.11 -6.07 13.65
N GLU A 93 7.98 -6.55 13.16
CA GLU A 93 7.85 -7.02 11.78
C GLU A 93 7.94 -5.87 10.77
N LEU A 94 7.36 -4.70 11.07
CA LEU A 94 7.55 -3.49 10.26
C LEU A 94 9.01 -3.04 10.26
N GLY A 95 9.68 -3.09 11.42
CA GLY A 95 11.10 -2.77 11.55
C GLY A 95 11.97 -3.63 10.63
N ARG A 96 11.72 -4.95 10.63
CA ARG A 96 12.42 -5.93 9.78
C ARG A 96 12.10 -5.74 8.29
N ALA A 97 10.82 -5.63 7.93
CA ALA A 97 10.39 -5.52 6.55
C ALA A 97 10.90 -4.25 5.86
N LEU A 98 11.05 -3.16 6.61
CA LEU A 98 11.50 -1.87 6.08
C LEU A 98 13.01 -1.62 6.30
N GLY A 99 13.72 -2.52 6.97
CA GLY A 99 15.16 -2.38 7.26
C GLY A 99 15.47 -1.17 8.15
N THR A 100 14.57 -0.80 9.06
CA THR A 100 14.71 0.41 9.89
C THR A 100 15.24 0.08 11.28
N SER A 101 16.03 1.01 11.86
CA SER A 101 16.60 0.83 13.20
C SER A 101 15.58 0.99 14.33
N ARG A 102 14.41 1.59 14.06
CA ARG A 102 13.37 1.82 15.08
C ARG A 102 11.99 1.95 14.45
N ALA A 103 11.04 1.17 14.94
CA ALA A 103 9.61 1.26 14.62
C ALA A 103 8.81 1.42 15.92
N LEU A 104 7.69 2.14 15.86
CA LEU A 104 6.84 2.47 17.01
C LEU A 104 5.38 2.35 16.58
N VAL A 105 4.56 1.66 17.38
CA VAL A 105 3.10 1.60 17.19
C VAL A 105 2.44 2.18 18.45
N ARG A 106 1.50 3.10 18.28
CA ARG A 106 0.75 3.73 19.38
C ARG A 106 -0.74 3.70 19.09
N LEU A 107 -1.51 3.32 20.09
CA LEU A 107 -2.96 3.50 20.10
C LEU A 107 -3.28 4.86 20.74
N ALA A 108 -4.14 5.64 20.10
CA ALA A 108 -4.74 6.81 20.71
C ALA A 108 -6.00 6.37 21.48
N PRO A 109 -6.27 6.91 22.67
CA PRO A 109 -7.56 6.72 23.31
C PRO A 109 -8.65 7.24 22.36
N VAL A 110 -9.63 6.39 22.04
CA VAL A 110 -10.82 6.82 21.30
C VAL A 110 -11.64 7.68 22.25
N HIS A 111 -11.50 9.01 22.14
CA HIS A 111 -12.37 9.93 22.84
C HIS A 111 -13.76 9.87 22.16
N PRO A 112 -14.82 9.46 22.85
CA PRO A 112 -16.16 9.66 22.32
C PRO A 112 -16.36 11.16 22.14
N GLY A 113 -16.65 11.60 20.91
CA GLY A 113 -16.88 13.00 20.59
C GLY A 113 -18.03 13.59 21.42
N PRO A 114 -18.04 14.91 21.66
CA PRO A 114 -19.12 15.58 22.36
C PRO A 114 -20.39 15.55 21.50
N GLY A 115 -21.18 14.49 21.60
CA GLY A 115 -22.41 14.32 20.81
C GLY A 115 -23.36 13.23 21.29
N SER A 116 -22.98 12.42 22.29
CA SER A 116 -23.84 11.35 22.83
C SER A 116 -24.47 11.67 24.19
N GLN A 117 -24.14 12.80 24.83
CA GLN A 117 -24.72 13.19 26.14
C GLN A 117 -25.97 14.08 26.02
N ASP A 118 -26.26 14.63 24.84
CA ASP A 118 -27.36 15.60 24.67
C ASP A 118 -28.75 14.95 24.47
N GLN A 119 -28.82 13.61 24.35
CA GLN A 119 -30.10 12.90 24.16
C GLN A 119 -30.69 12.27 25.43
N ALA A 120 -30.01 12.35 26.58
CA ALA A 120 -30.52 11.77 27.83
C ALA A 120 -31.40 12.71 28.66
N ALA A 121 -31.52 13.99 28.31
CA ALA A 121 -32.22 14.99 29.14
C ALA A 121 -33.67 15.31 28.71
N LEU A 122 -34.26 14.59 27.75
CA LEU A 122 -35.62 14.87 27.22
C LEU A 122 -36.69 13.82 27.60
N GLN A 123 -36.41 12.90 28.53
CA GLN A 123 -37.41 11.95 29.06
C GLN A 123 -37.44 11.99 30.59
N ASP A 124 -37.88 13.12 31.15
CA ASP A 124 -38.49 13.18 32.49
C ASP A 124 -39.49 14.34 32.50
N GLY A 125 -40.63 14.12 31.85
CA GLY A 125 -41.84 14.90 32.08
C GLY A 125 -42.62 14.25 33.23
N PRO A 126 -43.16 15.01 34.19
CA PRO A 126 -43.71 14.45 35.41
C PRO A 126 -44.92 13.56 35.14
N SER A 127 -44.87 12.33 35.66
CA SER A 127 -46.00 11.45 35.86
C SER A 127 -47.07 12.16 36.68
N ALA A 128 -48.19 12.53 36.05
CA ALA A 128 -49.42 12.85 36.75
C ALA A 128 -50.06 11.54 37.22
N ASP A 129 -49.61 11.05 38.38
CA ASP A 129 -50.35 10.06 39.14
C ASP A 129 -51.45 10.82 39.91
N SER A 130 -52.71 10.49 39.64
CA SER A 130 -53.88 11.08 40.28
C SER A 130 -54.94 10.00 40.46
N GLN A 131 -54.74 9.22 41.51
CA GLN A 131 -55.74 8.44 42.23
C GLN A 131 -55.62 8.87 43.71
N GLN A 132 -56.65 9.08 44.53
CA GLN A 132 -58.08 8.80 44.48
C GLN A 132 -58.73 9.52 45.73
N PRO A 133 -59.94 9.19 46.22
CA PRO A 133 -61.02 10.16 46.45
C PRO A 133 -61.34 10.47 47.94
N ALA A 134 -62.30 11.39 48.11
CA ALA A 134 -63.30 11.53 49.18
C ALA A 134 -62.87 11.35 50.65
N ASP A 135 -63.00 12.41 51.44
CA ASP A 135 -63.77 12.31 52.69
C ASP A 135 -64.40 13.65 53.09
N GLU A 136 -65.61 13.54 53.62
CA GLU A 136 -66.55 14.58 54.02
C GLU A 136 -66.05 15.46 55.19
N GLU A 137 -66.49 16.73 55.15
CA GLU A 137 -66.69 17.66 56.28
C GLU A 137 -67.18 16.96 57.57
N PRO A 138 -66.93 17.48 58.81
CA PRO A 138 -67.30 18.87 59.12
C PRO A 138 -66.48 19.59 60.22
N GLY A 139 -66.68 20.91 60.34
CA GLY A 139 -66.84 21.52 61.68
C GLY A 139 -65.98 22.74 62.01
N HIS A 140 -66.63 23.90 61.91
CA HIS A 140 -66.62 25.07 62.81
C HIS A 140 -65.56 25.22 63.92
N GLY A 141 -65.05 26.45 64.06
CA GLY A 141 -64.95 27.11 65.37
C GLY A 141 -63.71 27.98 65.57
N GLU A 142 -63.80 29.26 65.21
CA GLU A 142 -62.97 30.32 65.79
C GLU A 142 -63.44 30.61 67.23
N GLY A 143 -62.48 30.76 68.13
CA GLY A 143 -62.62 31.21 69.52
C GLY A 143 -61.26 31.30 70.19
#